data_AF-A0A7J3J7D8-F1
#
_entry.id   AF-A0A7J3J7D8-F1
#
_cell.length_a   1.000
_cell.length_b   1.000
_cell.length_c   1.000
_cell.angle_alpha   90.00
_cell.angle_beta   90.00
_cell.angle_gamma   90.00
#
_symmetry.space_group_name_H-M   'P 1'
#
loop_
_entity.id
_entity.type
_entity.pdbx_description
1 polymer ?
#
loop_
_entity_poly.entity_id
_entity_poly.type
_entity_poly.pdbx_seq_one_letter_code
_entity_poly.pdbx_strand_id
1 'polypeptide(L)'
;MPVINLRVEKLAKFLGKPVTVEELAKWLPWLGFDLEEMGEDYVKAEYNPNRIDFCSYVGVARALKGFLELETGLPRYSAEEPKITLNVDKAVADVRPYMLAAVVRDVKLDEDAVVELMEMQEDLHWGVGRDRKKASIGIHNLDAVEPPFT
;
A
#
# COMPACT_ATOMS: atom_id res chain seq x y z
N MET A 1 0.30 -10.03 -14.83
CA MET A 1 1.06 -9.10 -13.96
C MET A 1 0.29 -8.97 -12.64
N PRO A 2 0.73 -8.24 -11.60
CA PRO A 2 -0.18 -8.02 -10.47
C PRO A 2 -1.36 -7.16 -10.91
N VAL A 3 -2.53 -7.49 -10.37
CA VAL A 3 -3.82 -6.92 -10.79
C VAL A 3 -4.48 -6.29 -9.58
N ILE A 4 -5.04 -5.10 -9.76
CA ILE A 4 -5.85 -4.44 -8.74
C ILE A 4 -7.27 -4.25 -9.27
N ASN A 5 -8.25 -4.48 -8.40
CA ASN A 5 -9.65 -4.19 -8.68
C ASN A 5 -10.03 -2.87 -8.00
N LEU A 6 -10.21 -1.80 -8.78
CA LEU A 6 -10.49 -0.46 -8.30
C LEU A 6 -11.99 -0.17 -8.35
N ARG A 7 -12.64 -0.21 -7.18
CA ARG A 7 -14.01 0.29 -7.03
C ARG A 7 -14.05 1.81 -7.08
N VAL A 8 -14.94 2.35 -7.91
CA VAL A 8 -15.08 3.79 -8.16
C VAL A 8 -15.37 4.55 -6.87
N GLU A 9 -16.33 4.09 -6.08
CA GLU A 9 -16.73 4.76 -4.84
C GLU A 9 -15.58 4.85 -3.84
N LYS A 10 -14.82 3.75 -3.67
CA LYS A 10 -13.67 3.71 -2.76
C LYS A 10 -12.56 4.63 -3.23
N LEU A 11 -12.20 4.56 -4.52
CA LEU A 11 -11.15 5.42 -5.08
C LEU A 11 -11.51 6.90 -5.01
N ALA A 12 -12.79 7.25 -5.22
CA ALA A 12 -13.29 8.62 -5.10
C ALA A 12 -13.08 9.21 -3.68
N LYS A 13 -13.22 8.39 -2.63
CA LYS A 13 -12.94 8.82 -1.23
C LYS A 13 -11.49 9.28 -1.08
N PHE A 14 -10.53 8.55 -1.64
CA PHE A 14 -9.11 8.91 -1.58
C PHE A 14 -8.74 10.07 -2.52
N LEU A 15 -9.38 10.15 -3.69
CA LEU A 15 -9.16 11.24 -4.64
C LEU A 15 -9.74 12.57 -4.15
N GLY A 16 -10.76 12.52 -3.29
CA GLY A 16 -11.46 13.70 -2.77
C GLY A 16 -12.46 14.32 -3.75
N LYS A 17 -12.82 13.59 -4.81
CA LYS A 17 -13.85 13.98 -5.78
C LYS A 17 -14.59 12.75 -6.33
N PRO A 18 -15.84 12.90 -6.80
CA PRO A 18 -16.51 11.85 -7.56
C PRO A 18 -15.69 11.48 -8.81
N VAL A 19 -15.77 10.22 -9.19
CA VAL A 19 -15.11 9.66 -10.37
C VAL A 19 -16.08 8.72 -11.07
N THR A 20 -15.95 8.50 -12.37
CA THR A 20 -16.68 7.46 -13.11
C THR A 20 -15.75 6.38 -13.66
N VAL A 21 -16.31 5.23 -14.07
CA VAL A 21 -15.56 4.15 -14.71
C VAL A 21 -14.90 4.64 -16.01
N GLU A 22 -15.59 5.47 -16.79
CA GLU A 22 -15.07 6.04 -18.04
C GLU A 22 -13.88 6.97 -17.81
N GLU A 23 -13.94 7.77 -16.74
CA GLU A 23 -12.82 8.62 -16.34
C GLU A 23 -11.60 7.77 -15.92
N LEU A 24 -11.79 6.73 -15.11
CA LEU A 24 -10.71 5.83 -14.71
C LEU A 24 -10.11 5.11 -15.92
N ALA A 25 -10.94 4.58 -16.82
CA ALA A 25 -10.47 3.93 -18.03
C ALA A 25 -9.68 4.87 -18.94
N LYS A 26 -9.99 6.17 -18.91
CA LYS A 26 -9.21 7.18 -19.62
C LYS A 26 -7.89 7.50 -18.93
N TRP A 27 -7.85 7.59 -17.59
CA TRP A 27 -6.67 8.07 -16.85
C TRP A 27 -5.65 6.97 -16.53
N LEU A 28 -6.11 5.77 -16.14
CA LEU A 28 -5.23 4.69 -15.69
C LEU A 28 -4.15 4.30 -16.73
N PRO A 29 -4.43 4.24 -18.05
CA PRO A 29 -3.39 3.96 -19.05
C PRO A 29 -2.24 4.98 -19.05
N TRP A 30 -2.50 6.26 -18.74
CA TRP A 30 -1.45 7.28 -18.64
C TRP A 30 -0.52 7.06 -17.46
N LEU A 31 -1.00 6.37 -16.42
CA LEU A 31 -0.20 5.96 -15.27
C LEU A 31 0.53 4.62 -15.50
N GLY A 32 0.36 4.01 -16.68
CA GLY A 32 1.00 2.74 -17.05
C GLY A 32 0.25 1.49 -16.56
N PHE A 33 -1.05 1.61 -16.31
CA PHE A 33 -1.92 0.47 -16.08
C PHE A 33 -2.41 -0.11 -17.40
N ASP A 34 -2.59 -1.43 -17.45
CA ASP A 34 -3.29 -2.12 -18.53
C ASP A 34 -4.68 -2.52 -18.05
N LEU A 35 -5.73 -2.18 -18.82
CA LEU A 35 -7.11 -2.43 -18.39
C LEU A 35 -7.50 -3.86 -18.76
N GLU A 36 -7.88 -4.66 -17.76
CA GLU A 36 -8.39 -6.02 -18.02
C GLU A 36 -9.90 -6.03 -18.21
N GLU A 37 -10.63 -5.34 -17.33
CA GLU A 37 -12.08 -5.42 -17.27
C GLU A 37 -12.67 -4.10 -16.75
N MET A 38 -13.78 -3.69 -17.35
CA MET A 38 -14.59 -2.55 -16.90
C MET A 38 -15.98 -3.06 -16.52
N GLY A 39 -16.30 -2.98 -15.23
CA GLY A 39 -17.63 -3.28 -14.71
C GLY A 39 -18.50 -2.02 -14.61
N GLU A 40 -19.65 -2.14 -13.94
CA GLU A 40 -20.55 -1.01 -13.70
C GLU A 40 -19.99 -0.03 -12.64
N ASP A 41 -19.32 -0.54 -11.60
CA ASP A 41 -18.80 0.24 -10.47
C ASP A 41 -17.30 0.02 -10.19
N TYR A 42 -16.58 -0.68 -11.08
CA TYR A 42 -15.17 -0.98 -10.91
C TYR A 42 -14.38 -1.02 -12.22
N VAL A 43 -13.06 -0.84 -12.10
CA VAL A 43 -12.09 -1.09 -13.16
C VAL A 43 -11.03 -2.05 -12.64
N LYS A 44 -10.85 -3.18 -13.32
CA LYS A 44 -9.79 -4.14 -13.05
C LYS A 44 -8.62 -3.84 -13.97
N ALA A 45 -7.45 -3.62 -13.38
CA ALA A 45 -6.27 -3.21 -14.14
C ALA A 45 -5.00 -3.90 -13.64
N GLU A 46 -4.16 -4.31 -14.58
CA GLU A 46 -2.79 -4.73 -14.30
C GLU A 46 -1.89 -3.50 -14.10
N TYR A 47 -0.93 -3.61 -13.18
CA TYR A 47 0.06 -2.56 -12.96
C TYR A 47 1.49 -3.09 -13.09
N ASN A 48 2.42 -2.18 -13.36
CA ASN A 48 3.84 -2.53 -13.49
C ASN A 48 4.38 -3.06 -12.14
N PRO A 49 4.98 -4.26 -12.09
CA PRO A 49 5.56 -4.81 -10.85
C PRO A 49 6.64 -3.92 -10.20
N ASN A 50 7.27 -3.04 -10.96
CA ASN A 50 8.26 -2.08 -10.45
C ASN A 50 7.61 -0.86 -9.75
N ARG A 51 6.29 -0.70 -9.86
CA ARG A 51 5.48 0.33 -9.19
C ARG A 51 4.60 -0.32 -8.13
N ILE A 52 5.24 -0.96 -7.15
CA ILE A 52 4.55 -1.62 -6.04
C ILE A 52 3.64 -0.68 -5.25
N ASP A 53 3.82 0.64 -5.35
CA ASP A 53 2.89 1.59 -4.76
C ASP A 53 1.47 1.49 -5.35
N PHE A 54 1.30 0.90 -6.54
CA PHE A 54 0.00 0.67 -7.17
C PHE A 54 -0.77 -0.55 -6.64
N CYS A 55 -0.25 -1.28 -5.66
CA CYS A 55 -0.96 -2.39 -5.00
C CYS A 55 -2.08 -1.95 -4.03
N SER A 56 -2.34 -0.64 -3.88
CA SER A 56 -3.35 -0.11 -2.94
C SER A 56 -4.13 1.06 -3.55
N TYR A 57 -5.35 1.30 -3.04
CA TYR A 57 -6.16 2.44 -3.51
C TYR A 57 -5.46 3.77 -3.23
N VAL A 58 -4.78 3.88 -2.09
CA VAL A 58 -4.05 5.09 -1.68
C VAL A 58 -2.96 5.44 -2.67
N GLY A 59 -2.18 4.45 -3.14
CA GLY A 59 -1.10 4.70 -4.08
C GLY A 59 -1.59 5.04 -5.48
N VAL A 60 -2.65 4.38 -5.96
CA VAL A 60 -3.31 4.75 -7.24
C VAL A 60 -3.89 6.16 -7.15
N ALA A 61 -4.62 6.47 -6.07
CA ALA A 61 -5.18 7.79 -5.84
C ALA A 61 -4.10 8.87 -5.80
N ARG A 62 -2.99 8.63 -5.09
CA ARG A 62 -1.86 9.57 -5.01
C ARG A 62 -1.27 9.88 -6.39
N ALA A 63 -1.10 8.86 -7.24
CA ALA A 63 -0.62 9.07 -8.61
C ALA A 63 -1.64 9.82 -9.48
N LEU A 64 -2.94 9.48 -9.36
CA LEU A 64 -4.01 10.19 -10.05
C LEU A 64 -4.09 11.67 -9.62
N LYS A 65 -3.91 11.98 -8.33
CA LYS A 65 -3.88 13.37 -7.85
C LYS A 65 -2.77 14.18 -8.51
N GLY A 66 -1.58 13.59 -8.66
CA GLY A 66 -0.48 14.23 -9.39
C GLY A 66 -0.78 14.40 -10.87
N PHE A 67 -1.30 13.36 -11.52
CA PHE A 67 -1.65 13.39 -12.95
C PHE A 67 -2.76 14.39 -13.29
N LEU A 68 -3.76 14.52 -12.41
CA LEU A 68 -4.88 15.45 -12.55
C LEU A 68 -4.58 16.85 -11.98
N GLU A 69 -3.34 17.11 -11.58
CA GLU A 69 -2.88 18.38 -10.99
C GLU A 69 -3.66 18.81 -9.73
N LEU A 70 -4.28 17.86 -9.02
CA LEU A 70 -5.01 18.11 -7.77
C LEU A 70 -4.04 18.34 -6.60
N GLU A 71 -2.96 17.58 -6.55
CA GLU A 71 -1.85 17.75 -5.61
C GLU A 71 -0.55 17.63 -6.38
N THR A 72 0.25 18.71 -6.39
CA THR A 72 1.49 18.78 -7.16
C THR A 72 2.71 18.90 -6.25
N GLY A 73 3.86 18.47 -6.77
CA GLY A 73 5.12 18.43 -6.01
C GLY A 73 5.34 17.11 -5.26
N LEU A 74 6.43 17.05 -4.50
CA LEU A 74 6.81 15.86 -3.76
C LEU A 74 6.04 15.78 -2.43
N PRO A 75 5.37 14.66 -2.13
CA PRO A 75 4.75 14.46 -0.83
C PRO A 75 5.84 14.46 0.25
N ARG A 76 5.59 15.16 1.36
CA ARG A 76 6.51 15.23 2.50
C ARG A 76 6.02 14.30 3.59
N TYR A 77 6.85 13.34 3.97
CA TYR A 77 6.63 12.47 5.12
C TYR A 77 7.66 12.81 6.19
N SER A 78 7.20 13.08 7.41
CA SER A 78 8.05 13.32 8.56
C SER A 78 7.95 12.16 9.53
N ALA A 79 9.09 11.74 10.08
CA ALA A 79 9.16 10.78 11.18
C ALA A 79 9.77 11.47 12.40
N GLU A 80 9.24 11.15 13.58
CA GLU A 80 9.84 11.57 14.86
C GLU A 80 11.05 10.70 15.20
N GLU A 81 11.85 11.15 16.17
CA GLU A 81 12.92 10.33 16.74
C GLU A 81 12.37 9.01 17.32
N PRO A 82 13.09 7.90 17.13
CA PRO A 82 12.63 6.59 17.56
C PRO A 82 12.59 6.50 19.09
N LYS A 83 11.43 6.10 19.63
CA LYS A 83 11.22 5.87 21.07
C LYS A 83 11.22 4.39 21.46
N ILE A 84 11.23 3.49 20.48
CA ILE A 84 11.14 2.03 20.64
C ILE A 84 12.32 1.37 19.93
N THR A 85 12.89 0.34 20.56
CA THR A 85 14.01 -0.44 20.03
C THR A 85 13.55 -1.84 19.65
N LEU A 86 13.96 -2.28 18.46
CA LEU A 86 13.91 -3.67 18.00
C LEU A 86 15.34 -4.20 17.93
N ASN A 87 15.66 -5.19 18.74
CA ASN A 87 16.95 -5.86 18.73
C ASN A 87 16.89 -7.05 17.76
N VAL A 88 17.96 -7.31 17.02
CA VAL A 88 18.07 -8.49 16.16
C VAL A 88 19.03 -9.46 16.82
N ASP A 89 18.52 -10.62 17.23
CA ASP A 89 19.36 -11.66 17.86
C ASP A 89 20.37 -12.23 16.85
N LYS A 90 21.60 -12.49 17.30
CA LYS A 90 22.62 -13.17 16.48
C LYS A 90 22.21 -14.57 16.09
N ALA A 91 21.32 -15.21 16.85
CA ALA A 91 20.75 -16.52 16.53
C ALA A 91 20.05 -16.55 15.16
N VAL A 92 19.54 -15.41 14.67
CA VAL A 92 18.89 -15.34 13.35
C VAL A 92 19.83 -14.89 12.23
N ALA A 93 21.12 -14.66 12.49
CA ALA A 93 22.05 -14.11 11.50
C ALA A 93 22.15 -14.96 10.22
N ASP A 94 22.15 -16.29 10.35
CA ASP A 94 22.26 -17.21 9.20
C ASP A 94 20.91 -17.50 8.51
N VAL A 95 19.79 -17.09 9.13
CA VAL A 95 18.44 -17.37 8.64
C VAL A 95 17.77 -16.11 8.09
N ARG A 96 17.71 -15.04 8.90
CA ARG A 96 17.07 -13.76 8.57
C ARG A 96 17.78 -12.62 9.32
N PRO A 97 18.94 -12.15 8.82
CA PRO A 97 19.81 -11.21 9.54
C PRO A 97 19.28 -9.78 9.67
N TYR A 98 18.24 -9.40 8.92
CA TYR A 98 17.75 -8.04 8.86
C TYR A 98 16.28 -7.96 9.24
N MET A 99 15.97 -7.03 10.15
CA MET A 99 14.61 -6.66 10.52
C MET A 99 14.51 -5.13 10.63
N LEU A 100 13.39 -4.59 10.18
CA LEU A 100 13.06 -3.17 10.28
C LEU A 100 11.64 -3.07 10.82
N ALA A 101 11.38 -2.07 11.65
CA ALA A 101 10.07 -1.78 12.20
C ALA A 101 9.80 -0.28 12.17
N ALA A 102 8.53 0.07 12.07
CA ALA A 102 8.04 1.44 12.19
C ALA A 102 6.78 1.43 13.05
N VAL A 103 6.52 2.54 13.75
CA VAL A 103 5.32 2.73 14.55
C VAL A 103 4.53 3.88 13.95
N VAL A 104 3.27 3.61 13.61
CA VAL A 104 2.31 4.63 13.18
C VAL A 104 1.30 4.80 14.31
N ARG A 105 1.19 6.02 14.84
CA ARG A 105 0.29 6.35 15.97
C ARG A 105 -0.98 7.03 15.48
N ASP A 106 -2.01 7.00 16.33
CA ASP A 106 -3.28 7.69 16.13
C ASP A 106 -4.00 7.29 14.82
N VAL A 107 -3.81 6.04 14.41
CA VAL A 107 -4.45 5.49 13.21
C VAL A 107 -5.89 5.09 13.53
N LYS A 108 -6.83 5.58 12.73
CA LYS A 108 -8.23 5.13 12.77
C LYS A 108 -8.42 4.12 11.66
N LEU A 109 -8.59 2.86 12.04
CA LEU A 109 -8.86 1.76 11.12
C LEU A 109 -10.29 1.30 11.33
N ASP A 110 -11.06 1.26 10.24
CA ASP A 110 -12.30 0.49 10.17
C ASP A 110 -12.02 -0.89 9.57
N GLU A 111 -13.05 -1.74 9.51
CA GLU A 111 -12.91 -3.11 9.00
C GLU A 111 -12.41 -3.14 7.54
N ASP A 112 -12.93 -2.24 6.71
CA ASP A 112 -12.53 -2.10 5.30
C ASP A 112 -11.04 -1.73 5.18
N ALA A 113 -10.56 -0.77 5.97
CA ALA A 113 -9.17 -0.34 5.97
C ALA A 113 -8.23 -1.44 6.48
N VAL A 114 -8.66 -2.25 7.46
CA VAL A 114 -7.87 -3.41 7.92
C VAL A 114 -7.73 -4.43 6.80
N VAL A 115 -8.83 -4.77 6.12
CA VAL A 115 -8.80 -5.71 4.99
C VAL A 115 -7.86 -5.20 3.89
N GLU A 116 -7.94 -3.92 3.52
CA GLU A 116 -7.06 -3.33 2.51
C GLU A 116 -5.59 -3.38 2.91
N LEU A 117 -5.28 -3.10 4.18
CA LEU A 117 -3.90 -3.21 4.70
C LEU A 117 -3.37 -4.64 4.62
N MET A 118 -4.22 -5.65 4.86
CA MET A 118 -3.84 -7.05 4.74
C MET A 118 -3.67 -7.48 3.28
N GLU A 119 -4.55 -7.06 2.38
CA GLU A 119 -4.41 -7.31 0.93
C GLU A 119 -3.10 -6.71 0.39
N MET A 120 -2.82 -5.45 0.74
CA MET A 120 -1.57 -4.78 0.39
C MET A 120 -0.35 -5.53 0.95
N GLN A 121 -0.44 -6.02 2.19
CA GLN A 121 0.62 -6.81 2.80
C GLN A 121 0.89 -8.10 2.00
N GLU A 122 -0.15 -8.83 1.62
CA GLU A 122 -0.02 -10.09 0.87
C GLU A 122 0.52 -9.86 -0.55
N ASP A 123 0.08 -8.81 -1.24
CA ASP A 123 0.63 -8.41 -2.54
C ASP A 123 2.14 -8.11 -2.46
N LEU A 124 2.56 -7.42 -1.41
CA LEU A 124 3.98 -7.14 -1.16
C LEU A 124 4.75 -8.41 -0.79
N HIS A 125 4.18 -9.32 0.00
CA HIS A 125 4.79 -10.61 0.33
C HIS A 125 5.00 -11.46 -0.92
N TRP A 126 4.01 -11.54 -1.80
CA TRP A 126 4.05 -12.32 -3.03
C TRP A 126 5.01 -11.69 -4.05
N GLY A 127 4.88 -10.38 -4.31
CA GLY A 127 5.65 -9.66 -5.32
C GLY A 127 7.10 -9.43 -4.90
N VAL A 128 7.38 -8.29 -4.25
CA VAL A 128 8.74 -7.91 -3.83
C VAL A 128 9.32 -8.87 -2.78
N GLY A 129 8.47 -9.42 -1.92
CA GLY A 129 8.84 -10.40 -0.90
C GLY A 129 9.21 -11.77 -1.45
N ARG A 130 8.92 -12.06 -2.73
CA ARG A 130 9.10 -13.37 -3.39
C ARG A 130 8.54 -14.51 -2.56
N ASP A 131 7.26 -14.41 -2.26
CA ASP A 131 6.53 -15.31 -1.35
C ASP A 131 7.22 -15.39 0.03
N ARG A 132 7.38 -14.22 0.65
CA ARG A 132 8.00 -14.01 1.98
C ARG A 132 9.49 -14.37 2.12
N LYS A 133 10.08 -15.03 1.12
CA LYS A 133 11.48 -15.50 1.12
C LYS A 133 12.49 -14.37 1.24
N LYS A 134 12.18 -13.19 0.68
CA LYS A 134 13.04 -11.99 0.72
C LYS A 134 12.60 -10.99 1.77
N ALA A 135 11.29 -10.74 1.89
CA ALA A 135 10.74 -9.81 2.85
C ALA A 135 9.39 -10.32 3.36
N SER A 136 9.15 -10.17 4.65
CA SER A 136 7.91 -10.51 5.33
C SER A 136 7.57 -9.32 6.19
N ILE A 137 6.31 -8.94 6.17
CA ILE A 137 5.78 -7.75 6.83
C ILE A 137 4.77 -8.25 7.84
N GLY A 138 4.91 -7.83 9.10
CA GLY A 138 3.95 -8.07 10.16
C GLY A 138 3.31 -6.75 10.59
N ILE A 139 2.01 -6.78 10.87
CA ILE A 139 1.26 -5.66 11.44
C ILE A 139 0.76 -6.10 12.81
N HIS A 140 1.06 -5.30 13.83
CA HIS A 140 0.75 -5.61 15.22
C HIS A 140 0.06 -4.42 15.88
N ASN A 141 -0.95 -4.69 16.71
CA ASN A 141 -1.51 -3.67 17.58
C ASN A 141 -0.52 -3.36 18.70
N LEU A 142 0.08 -2.15 18.67
CA LEU A 142 1.08 -1.74 19.65
C LEU A 142 0.52 -1.69 21.07
N ASP A 143 -0.78 -1.42 21.26
CA ASP A 143 -1.39 -1.34 22.59
C ASP A 143 -1.49 -2.72 23.28
N ALA A 144 -1.32 -3.81 22.52
CA ALA A 144 -1.40 -5.18 23.02
C ALA A 144 -0.02 -5.82 23.25
N VAL A 145 1.07 -5.09 23.03
CA VAL A 145 2.45 -5.60 23.15
C VAL A 145 3.35 -4.59 23.87
N GLU A 146 4.39 -5.08 24.53
CA GLU A 146 5.30 -4.23 25.30
C GLU A 146 6.73 -4.26 24.71
N PRO A 147 7.35 -3.10 24.44
CA PRO A 147 8.75 -3.02 24.01
C PRO A 147 9.73 -3.17 25.19
N PRO A 148 11.03 -3.48 24.95
CA PRO A 148 11.68 -3.65 23.65
C PRO A 148 11.38 -5.00 23.00
N PHE A 149 11.43 -5.05 21.67
CA PHE A 149 11.23 -6.28 20.89
C PHE A 149 12.57 -6.92 20.54
N THR A 150 12.61 -8.25 20.37
CA THR A 150 13.80 -9.03 19.95
C THR A 150 13.40 -10.07 18.90
#